data_AF-A0A6B2X9A1-F1
#
_entry.id   AF-A0A6B2X9A1-F1
#
_cell.length_a   1.000
_cell.length_b   1.000
_cell.length_c   1.000
_cell.angle_alpha   90.00
_cell.angle_beta   90.00
_cell.angle_gamma   90.00
#
_symmetry.space_group_name_H-M   'P 1'
#
loop_
_entity.id
_entity.type
_entity.pdbx_description
1 polymer ?
#
loop_
_entity_poly.entity_id
_entity_poly.type
_entity_poly.pdbx_seq_one_letter_code
_entity_poly.pdbx_strand_id
1 'polypeptide(L)'
;MAPPSWLRPGPHSPNLEQSPDPEQVYDDLGEKPRKCTSTLAVIEAQPDEPRWQVLRGLAEACRALQGQGGDWDAAARYFTATEGRLDTCKGRAARTVLGDVLRFHREHPSAEVTLRGSGDGSGADVCDFRITEVTAGGAGEPITITVSGAYFSADDLISTTVLVDGLPSTGEFEIVSRSGDGFSFTAEVPPLDAYPKTVDVSIDYGIRTTKRNAVTVQDPNPTTAASASP
;
A
#
# COMPACT_ATOMS: atom_id res chain seq x y z
N MET A 1 -25.14 -3.20 -21.14
CA MET A 1 -24.18 -3.65 -20.12
C MET A 1 -24.35 -2.77 -18.89
N ALA A 2 -24.02 -3.25 -17.68
CA ALA A 2 -24.07 -2.41 -16.48
C ALA A 2 -22.92 -1.38 -16.49
N PRO A 3 -23.06 -0.21 -15.84
CA PRO A 3 -21.95 0.71 -15.66
C PRO A 3 -20.80 0.04 -14.89
N PRO A 4 -19.54 0.43 -15.12
CA PRO A 4 -18.40 -0.14 -14.40
C PRO A 4 -18.52 0.15 -12.89
N SER A 5 -18.12 -0.81 -12.07
CA SER A 5 -17.93 -0.58 -10.63
C SER A 5 -16.79 0.42 -10.43
N TRP A 6 -17.06 1.51 -9.72
CA TRP A 6 -16.09 2.59 -9.55
C TRP A 6 -15.17 2.33 -8.35
N LEU A 7 -13.92 1.95 -8.66
CA LEU A 7 -12.84 1.65 -7.71
C LEU A 7 -13.20 0.64 -6.61
N ARG A 8 -12.23 -0.18 -6.22
CA ARG A 8 -12.43 -1.08 -5.08
C ARG A 8 -12.01 -0.36 -3.81
N PRO A 9 -12.79 -0.47 -2.72
CA PRO A 9 -12.35 0.03 -1.43
C PRO A 9 -11.09 -0.72 -0.98
N GLY A 10 -10.35 -0.08 -0.09
CA GLY A 10 -9.19 -0.66 0.56
C GLY A 10 -8.82 0.14 1.80
N PRO A 11 -7.72 -0.24 2.46
CA PRO A 11 -7.22 0.49 3.61
C PRO A 11 -6.95 1.95 3.24
N HIS A 12 -7.46 2.87 4.04
CA HIS A 12 -7.20 4.29 3.85
C HIS A 12 -5.72 4.58 4.08
N SER A 13 -5.09 5.20 3.09
CA SER A 13 -3.71 5.68 3.21
C SER A 13 -3.68 6.91 4.11
N PRO A 14 -2.92 6.91 5.21
CA PRO A 14 -2.78 8.08 6.07
C PRO A 14 -1.97 9.18 5.35
N ASN A 15 -2.47 10.41 5.33
CA ASN A 15 -1.72 11.56 4.82
C ASN A 15 -0.99 12.27 5.97
N LEU A 16 0.22 11.80 6.30
CA LEU A 16 1.02 12.34 7.41
C LEU A 16 1.93 13.50 6.97
N GLU A 17 2.33 13.53 5.70
CA GLU A 17 3.29 14.53 5.18
C GLU A 17 2.63 15.78 4.57
N GLN A 18 1.29 15.88 4.64
CA GLN A 18 0.48 16.98 4.09
C GLN A 18 0.70 17.25 2.59
N SER A 19 1.35 16.32 1.90
CA SER A 19 1.61 16.36 0.46
C SER A 19 0.80 15.25 -0.22
N PRO A 20 0.19 15.49 -1.39
CA PRO A 20 -0.56 14.46 -2.08
C PRO A 20 0.34 13.28 -2.47
N ASP A 21 0.00 12.08 -2.03
CA ASP A 21 0.61 10.84 -2.49
C ASP A 21 -0.36 10.04 -3.40
N PRO A 22 0.14 9.14 -4.27
CA PRO A 22 -0.71 8.37 -5.17
C PRO A 22 -1.76 7.50 -4.47
N GLU A 23 -1.45 6.94 -3.31
CA GLU A 23 -2.32 5.99 -2.62
C GLU A 23 -3.50 6.74 -1.96
N GLN A 24 -3.26 7.94 -1.42
CA GLN A 24 -4.31 8.85 -0.96
C GLN A 24 -5.19 9.37 -2.10
N VAL A 25 -4.59 9.67 -3.26
CA VAL A 25 -5.33 10.14 -4.44
C VAL A 25 -6.22 9.03 -5.02
N TYR A 26 -5.79 7.77 -4.95
CA TYR A 26 -6.66 6.63 -5.24
C TYR A 26 -7.88 6.61 -4.32
N ASP A 27 -7.69 6.77 -3.00
CA ASP A 27 -8.77 6.74 -2.01
C ASP A 27 -9.77 7.88 -2.24
N ASP A 28 -9.27 9.09 -2.50
CA ASP A 28 -10.11 10.25 -2.79
C ASP A 28 -10.94 10.07 -4.06
N LEU A 29 -10.36 9.51 -5.13
CA LEU A 29 -11.11 9.15 -6.35
C LEU A 29 -12.19 8.11 -6.03
N GLY A 30 -11.87 7.10 -5.22
CA GLY A 30 -12.76 6.01 -4.87
C GLY A 30 -13.95 6.48 -4.03
N GLU A 31 -13.69 7.20 -2.95
CA GLU A 31 -14.72 7.68 -2.01
C GLU A 31 -15.58 8.80 -2.59
N LYS A 32 -14.96 9.72 -3.34
CA LYS A 32 -15.56 10.99 -3.75
C LYS A 32 -15.52 11.16 -5.26
N PRO A 33 -16.14 10.26 -6.06
CA PRO A 33 -16.12 10.38 -7.52
C PRO A 33 -16.75 11.69 -8.04
N ARG A 34 -17.63 12.33 -7.26
CA ARG A 34 -18.17 13.67 -7.60
C ARG A 34 -17.12 14.79 -7.57
N LYS A 35 -15.96 14.55 -6.96
CA LYS A 35 -14.85 15.50 -6.79
C LYS A 35 -13.67 15.23 -7.73
N CYS A 36 -13.87 14.51 -8.83
CA CYS A 36 -12.78 14.19 -9.76
C CYS A 36 -12.04 15.42 -10.32
N THR A 37 -12.70 16.57 -10.47
CA THR A 37 -12.01 17.83 -10.81
C THR A 37 -11.03 18.28 -9.72
N SER A 38 -11.40 18.16 -8.44
CA SER A 38 -10.52 18.49 -7.32
C SER A 38 -9.34 17.53 -7.23
N THR A 39 -9.57 16.24 -7.45
CA THR A 39 -8.49 15.26 -7.47
C THR A 39 -7.54 15.47 -8.65
N LEU A 40 -8.07 15.85 -9.82
CA LEU A 40 -7.23 16.19 -10.98
C LEU A 40 -6.32 17.41 -10.72
N ALA A 41 -6.75 18.33 -9.85
CA ALA A 41 -6.00 19.55 -9.54
C ALA A 41 -4.76 19.29 -8.65
N VAL A 42 -4.70 18.17 -7.94
CA VAL A 42 -3.53 17.78 -7.14
C VAL A 42 -2.54 16.91 -7.91
N ILE A 43 -2.92 16.44 -9.10
CA ILE A 43 -2.05 15.65 -9.98
C ILE A 43 -1.43 16.58 -11.00
N GLU A 44 -0.12 16.47 -11.20
CA GLU A 44 0.58 17.19 -12.27
C GLU A 44 -0.07 16.96 -13.65
N ALA A 45 0.09 17.91 -14.57
CA ALA A 45 -0.53 17.79 -15.90
C ALA A 45 0.06 16.64 -16.73
N GLN A 46 1.36 16.38 -16.57
CA GLN A 46 2.12 15.35 -17.30
C GLN A 46 3.04 14.59 -16.34
N PRO A 47 2.47 13.74 -15.47
CA PRO A 47 3.28 12.97 -14.55
C PRO A 47 4.17 11.97 -15.30
N ASP A 48 5.40 11.80 -14.83
CA ASP A 48 6.39 10.86 -15.34
C ASP A 48 6.28 9.48 -14.67
N GLU A 49 5.84 9.46 -13.41
CA GLU A 49 5.67 8.26 -12.61
C GLU A 49 4.39 7.45 -12.98
N PRO A 50 4.48 6.12 -13.17
CA PRO A 50 3.34 5.28 -13.54
C PRO A 50 2.11 5.39 -12.64
N ARG A 51 2.30 5.49 -11.31
CA ARG A 51 1.20 5.61 -10.34
C ARG A 51 0.42 6.90 -10.54
N TRP A 52 1.13 8.02 -10.71
CA TRP A 52 0.50 9.29 -11.05
C TRP A 52 -0.14 9.29 -12.45
N GLN A 53 0.49 8.64 -13.44
CA GLN A 53 -0.07 8.51 -14.78
C GLN A 53 -1.43 7.79 -14.77
N VAL A 54 -1.55 6.63 -14.10
CA VAL A 54 -2.82 5.90 -14.07
C VAL A 54 -3.91 6.68 -13.34
N LEU A 55 -3.56 7.38 -12.25
CA LEU A 55 -4.51 8.21 -11.49
C LEU A 55 -4.96 9.43 -12.28
N ARG A 56 -4.04 10.07 -13.03
CA ARG A 56 -4.38 11.14 -13.97
C ARG A 56 -5.38 10.65 -15.01
N GLY A 57 -5.09 9.51 -15.66
CA GLY A 57 -5.99 8.92 -16.64
C GLY A 57 -7.36 8.57 -16.07
N LEU A 58 -7.40 8.04 -14.84
CA LEU A 58 -8.63 7.73 -14.14
C LEU A 58 -9.43 8.98 -13.77
N ALA A 59 -8.77 10.06 -13.34
CA ALA A 59 -9.41 11.33 -13.03
C ALA A 59 -10.00 12.01 -14.29
N GLU A 60 -9.30 11.99 -15.42
CA GLU A 60 -9.83 12.47 -16.71
C GLU A 60 -11.06 11.65 -17.15
N ALA A 61 -10.95 10.32 -17.10
CA ALA A 61 -12.06 9.42 -17.42
C ALA A 61 -13.26 9.61 -16.48
N CYS A 62 -13.01 9.82 -15.19
CA CYS A 62 -14.04 10.09 -14.19
C CYS A 62 -14.87 11.34 -14.52
N ARG A 63 -14.19 12.44 -14.88
CA ARG A 63 -14.87 13.69 -15.24
C ARG A 63 -15.64 13.53 -16.55
N ALA A 64 -15.04 12.89 -17.54
CA ALA A 64 -15.67 12.64 -18.83
C ALA A 64 -16.92 11.76 -18.70
N LEU A 65 -16.84 10.67 -17.92
CA LEU A 65 -17.96 9.76 -17.67
C LEU A 65 -19.13 10.45 -16.93
N GLN A 66 -18.85 11.47 -16.14
CA GLN A 66 -19.86 12.24 -15.38
C GLN A 66 -20.33 13.52 -16.10
N GLY A 67 -19.97 13.73 -17.37
CA GLY A 67 -20.37 14.92 -18.13
C GLY A 67 -19.71 16.23 -17.67
N GLN A 68 -18.62 16.17 -16.90
CA GLN A 68 -17.94 17.34 -16.30
C GLN A 68 -16.82 17.91 -17.19
N GLY A 69 -16.76 17.48 -18.45
CA GLY A 69 -15.61 17.66 -19.33
C GLY A 69 -14.41 16.82 -18.87
N GLY A 70 -13.70 16.19 -19.79
CA GLY A 70 -12.53 15.37 -19.50
C GLY A 70 -11.90 14.92 -20.81
N ASP A 71 -10.78 14.22 -20.73
CA ASP A 71 -10.00 13.86 -21.92
C ASP A 71 -9.88 12.32 -22.04
N TRP A 72 -10.72 11.75 -22.91
CA TRP A 72 -10.71 10.32 -23.23
C TRP A 72 -9.41 9.88 -23.89
N ASP A 73 -8.77 10.76 -24.68
CA ASP A 73 -7.51 10.47 -25.35
C ASP A 73 -6.35 10.46 -24.34
N ALA A 74 -6.35 11.38 -23.37
CA ALA A 74 -5.40 11.36 -22.26
C ALA A 74 -5.60 10.12 -21.39
N ALA A 75 -6.85 9.76 -21.07
CA ALA A 75 -7.16 8.54 -20.31
C ALA A 75 -6.63 7.28 -21.03
N ALA A 76 -6.87 7.16 -22.34
CA ALA A 76 -6.35 6.05 -23.14
C ALA A 76 -4.82 6.06 -23.22
N ARG A 77 -4.19 7.23 -23.37
CA ARG A 77 -2.73 7.38 -23.39
C ARG A 77 -2.09 6.90 -22.09
N TYR A 78 -2.62 7.34 -20.94
CA TYR A 78 -2.10 6.92 -19.63
C TYR A 78 -2.38 5.45 -19.33
N PHE A 79 -3.50 4.91 -19.82
CA PHE A 79 -3.71 3.47 -19.79
C PHE A 79 -2.60 2.75 -20.57
N THR A 80 -2.33 3.10 -21.82
CA THR A 80 -1.26 2.41 -22.58
C THR A 80 0.12 2.61 -21.93
N ALA A 81 0.43 3.82 -21.44
CA ALA A 81 1.72 4.14 -20.85
C ALA A 81 2.05 3.35 -19.56
N THR A 82 1.03 2.81 -18.88
CA THR A 82 1.19 2.13 -17.57
C THR A 82 1.13 0.60 -17.66
N GLU A 83 1.08 0.04 -18.86
CA GLU A 83 1.06 -1.41 -19.07
C GLU A 83 2.32 -2.08 -18.53
N GLY A 84 2.15 -3.04 -17.61
CA GLY A 84 3.25 -3.78 -16.99
C GLY A 84 4.13 -2.97 -16.04
N ARG A 85 3.78 -1.70 -15.75
CA ARG A 85 4.61 -0.77 -14.96
C ARG A 85 4.04 -0.43 -13.59
N LEU A 86 2.90 -1.03 -13.22
CA LEU A 86 2.24 -0.80 -11.94
C LEU A 86 2.42 -2.01 -11.03
N ASP A 87 3.16 -1.81 -9.97
CA ASP A 87 3.60 -2.81 -9.01
C ASP A 87 2.97 -2.63 -7.62
N THR A 88 2.13 -1.60 -7.41
CA THR A 88 1.31 -1.44 -6.20
C THR A 88 -0.12 -1.98 -6.38
N CYS A 89 -0.74 -2.41 -5.28
CA CYS A 89 -2.11 -2.92 -5.24
C CYS A 89 -3.14 -1.88 -5.74
N LYS A 90 -3.11 -0.64 -5.24
CA LYS A 90 -4.00 0.45 -5.70
C LYS A 90 -3.71 0.84 -7.15
N GLY A 91 -2.44 0.88 -7.55
CA GLY A 91 -2.05 1.14 -8.94
C GLY A 91 -2.66 0.12 -9.91
N ARG A 92 -2.48 -1.18 -9.64
CA ARG A 92 -3.06 -2.27 -10.47
C ARG A 92 -4.59 -2.22 -10.51
N ALA A 93 -5.23 -1.89 -9.39
CA ALA A 93 -6.68 -1.74 -9.35
C ALA A 93 -7.19 -0.53 -10.13
N ALA A 94 -6.52 0.63 -9.99
CA ALA A 94 -6.82 1.83 -10.77
C ALA A 94 -6.72 1.55 -12.27
N ARG A 95 -5.68 0.82 -12.68
CA ARG A 95 -5.50 0.41 -14.08
C ARG A 95 -6.64 -0.47 -14.58
N THR A 96 -7.06 -1.44 -13.78
CA THR A 96 -8.17 -2.35 -14.11
C THR A 96 -9.44 -1.55 -14.35
N VAL A 97 -9.78 -0.64 -13.42
CA VAL A 97 -10.96 0.22 -13.55
C VAL A 97 -10.85 1.18 -14.74
N LEU A 98 -9.69 1.77 -14.98
CA LEU A 98 -9.47 2.62 -16.15
C LEU A 98 -9.71 1.84 -17.45
N GLY A 99 -9.24 0.60 -17.54
CA GLY A 99 -9.50 -0.28 -18.68
C GLY A 99 -10.99 -0.59 -18.87
N ASP A 100 -11.71 -0.86 -17.78
CA ASP A 100 -13.16 -1.11 -17.80
C ASP A 100 -13.96 0.12 -18.21
N VAL A 101 -13.58 1.30 -17.72
CA VAL A 101 -14.21 2.58 -18.08
C VAL A 101 -13.95 2.93 -19.55
N LEU A 102 -12.72 2.74 -20.05
CA LEU A 102 -12.40 2.94 -21.46
C LEU A 102 -13.17 1.98 -22.37
N ARG A 103 -13.30 0.71 -21.94
CA ARG A 103 -14.13 -0.27 -22.65
C ARG A 103 -15.60 0.15 -22.67
N PHE A 104 -16.15 0.54 -21.53
CA PHE A 104 -17.52 1.05 -21.44
C PHE A 104 -17.74 2.26 -22.36
N HIS A 105 -16.81 3.21 -22.38
CA HIS A 105 -16.88 4.36 -23.28
C HIS A 105 -16.89 3.96 -24.76
N ARG A 106 -16.04 3.00 -25.17
CA ARG A 106 -16.03 2.51 -26.57
C ARG A 106 -17.36 1.88 -26.98
N GLU A 107 -18.01 1.17 -26.06
CA GLU A 107 -19.31 0.53 -26.31
C GLU A 107 -20.48 1.53 -26.20
N HIS A 108 -20.29 2.61 -25.46
CA HIS A 108 -21.31 3.60 -25.11
C HIS A 108 -20.73 5.04 -25.12
N PRO A 109 -20.36 5.58 -26.30
CA PRO A 109 -19.55 6.80 -26.39
C PRO A 109 -20.25 8.07 -25.89
N SER A 110 -21.58 8.07 -25.85
CA SER A 110 -22.40 9.19 -25.37
C SER A 110 -23.04 8.94 -24.00
N ALA A 111 -22.70 7.83 -23.34
CA ALA A 111 -23.29 7.52 -22.04
C ALA A 111 -22.60 8.33 -20.93
N GLU A 112 -23.42 8.99 -20.13
CA GLU A 112 -23.01 9.61 -18.88
C GLU A 112 -23.50 8.75 -17.70
N VAL A 113 -22.62 8.55 -16.72
CA VAL A 113 -22.89 7.72 -15.54
C VAL A 113 -22.60 8.53 -14.30
N THR A 114 -23.58 8.60 -13.40
CA THR A 114 -23.32 9.06 -12.03
C THR A 114 -22.61 7.96 -11.26
N LEU A 115 -21.31 8.13 -11.06
CA LEU A 115 -20.50 7.23 -10.26
C LEU A 115 -20.89 7.35 -8.77
N ARG A 116 -20.85 6.21 -8.08
CA ARG A 116 -21.04 6.14 -6.63
C ARG A 116 -19.71 5.84 -5.99
N GLY A 117 -19.45 6.45 -4.84
CA GLY A 117 -18.23 6.16 -4.09
C GLY A 117 -18.17 4.68 -3.72
N SER A 118 -16.97 4.12 -3.70
CA SER A 118 -16.72 2.82 -3.11
C SER A 118 -17.10 2.91 -1.63
N GLY A 119 -18.25 2.34 -1.27
CA GLY A 119 -18.76 2.37 0.10
C GLY A 119 -17.80 1.71 1.09
N ASP A 120 -18.02 2.01 2.36
CA ASP A 120 -17.41 1.46 3.56
C ASP A 120 -17.76 -0.03 3.74
N GLY A 121 -17.09 -0.90 2.97
CA GLY A 121 -16.96 -2.32 3.31
C GLY A 121 -18.00 -3.27 2.71
N SER A 122 -17.51 -4.25 1.95
CA SER A 122 -18.08 -5.61 1.78
C SER A 122 -17.35 -6.41 0.69
N GLY A 123 -16.47 -5.76 -0.09
CA GLY A 123 -15.55 -6.44 -1.01
C GLY A 123 -14.21 -6.75 -0.33
N ALA A 124 -13.48 -7.74 -0.84
CA ALA A 124 -12.08 -7.93 -0.45
C ALA A 124 -11.29 -6.63 -0.68
N ASP A 125 -10.40 -6.29 0.24
CA ASP A 125 -9.59 -5.09 0.14
C ASP A 125 -8.74 -5.10 -1.12
N VAL A 126 -8.51 -3.92 -1.71
CA VAL A 126 -7.63 -3.77 -2.87
C VAL A 126 -6.18 -4.18 -2.55
N CYS A 127 -5.77 -3.98 -1.28
CA CYS A 127 -4.45 -4.28 -0.75
C CYS A 127 -4.59 -5.29 0.40
N ASP A 128 -3.86 -6.39 0.32
CA ASP A 128 -3.80 -7.42 1.37
C ASP A 128 -2.54 -7.23 2.22
N PHE A 129 -2.57 -6.23 3.11
CA PHE A 129 -1.41 -5.87 3.91
C PHE A 129 -1.07 -6.93 4.95
N ARG A 130 0.11 -7.55 4.80
CA ARG A 130 0.54 -8.64 5.68
C ARG A 130 2.05 -8.76 5.80
N ILE A 131 2.48 -9.28 6.96
CA ILE A 131 3.87 -9.73 7.18
C ILE A 131 4.04 -11.09 6.52
N THR A 132 4.84 -11.16 5.46
CA THR A 132 5.11 -12.40 4.72
C THR A 132 6.22 -13.20 5.38
N GLU A 133 7.25 -12.55 5.89
CA GLU A 133 8.44 -13.19 6.45
C GLU A 133 9.03 -12.35 7.60
N VAL A 134 9.61 -13.04 8.57
CA VAL A 134 10.43 -12.44 9.62
C VAL A 134 11.66 -13.32 9.79
N THR A 135 12.83 -12.70 9.67
CA THR A 135 14.12 -13.39 9.76
C THR A 135 14.88 -12.88 10.97
N ALA A 136 15.43 -13.80 11.76
CA ALA A 136 16.28 -13.46 12.88
C ALA A 136 17.62 -12.91 12.37
N GLY A 137 18.12 -11.85 13.00
CA GLY A 137 19.55 -11.57 13.00
C GLY A 137 20.32 -12.54 13.92
N GLY A 138 21.61 -12.27 14.09
CA GLY A 138 22.41 -12.83 15.17
C GLY A 138 21.95 -12.42 16.57
N ALA A 139 22.67 -12.89 17.60
CA ALA A 139 22.42 -12.54 18.99
C ALA A 139 22.55 -11.02 19.20
N GLY A 140 21.46 -10.37 19.63
CA GLY A 140 21.41 -8.91 19.81
C GLY A 140 21.30 -8.11 18.52
N GLU A 141 21.17 -8.76 17.36
CA GLU A 141 20.96 -8.09 16.08
C GLU A 141 19.47 -7.88 15.80
N PRO A 142 19.10 -6.85 15.02
CA PRO A 142 17.72 -6.60 14.65
C PRO A 142 17.14 -7.76 13.82
N ILE A 143 15.82 -7.91 13.89
CA ILE A 143 15.09 -8.79 12.97
C ILE A 143 14.84 -8.06 11.65
N THR A 144 14.77 -8.81 10.55
CA THR A 144 14.30 -8.29 9.27
C THR A 144 12.85 -8.71 9.06
N ILE A 145 11.97 -7.76 8.80
CA ILE A 145 10.54 -7.96 8.58
C ILE A 145 10.24 -7.67 7.11
N THR A 146 9.63 -8.62 6.41
CA THR A 146 9.15 -8.44 5.03
C THR A 146 7.64 -8.33 5.02
N VAL A 147 7.14 -7.31 4.32
CA VAL A 147 5.71 -7.08 4.13
C VAL A 147 5.31 -7.14 2.66
N SER A 148 4.04 -7.40 2.40
CA SER A 148 3.42 -7.35 1.07
C SER A 148 2.04 -6.74 1.16
N GLY A 149 1.54 -6.18 0.06
CA GLY A 149 0.24 -5.51 0.00
C GLY A 149 0.20 -4.22 0.80
N ALA A 150 1.33 -3.54 0.98
CA ALA A 150 1.40 -2.22 1.58
C ALA A 150 0.59 -1.21 0.74
N TYR A 151 -0.24 -0.43 1.43
CA TYR A 151 -1.05 0.67 0.89
C TYR A 151 -0.45 2.03 1.27
N PHE A 152 0.80 2.03 1.69
CA PHE A 152 1.56 3.18 2.16
C PHE A 152 3.01 3.04 1.69
N SER A 153 3.74 4.15 1.69
CA SER A 153 5.14 4.14 1.25
C SER A 153 6.03 3.56 2.34
N ALA A 154 7.18 3.00 1.96
CA ALA A 154 8.17 2.56 2.96
C ALA A 154 8.72 3.73 3.79
N ASP A 155 8.64 4.97 3.29
CA ASP A 155 9.07 6.18 4.01
C ASP A 155 8.10 6.53 5.16
N ASP A 156 6.84 6.12 5.06
CA ASP A 156 5.84 6.26 6.13
C ASP A 156 6.08 5.32 7.32
N LEU A 157 7.07 4.41 7.24
CA LEU A 157 7.41 3.48 8.32
C LEU A 157 7.70 4.16 9.65
N ILE A 158 8.25 5.38 9.63
CA ILE A 158 8.53 6.15 10.85
C ILE A 158 7.29 6.41 11.71
N SER A 159 6.10 6.34 11.11
CA SER A 159 4.82 6.54 11.78
C SER A 159 4.11 5.23 12.12
N THR A 160 4.73 4.08 11.82
CA THR A 160 4.17 2.75 12.13
C THR A 160 4.55 2.30 13.53
N THR A 161 3.68 1.52 14.16
CA THR A 161 4.01 0.83 15.41
C THR A 161 4.34 -0.62 15.11
N VAL A 162 5.59 -1.02 15.35
CA VAL A 162 6.05 -2.41 15.25
C VAL A 162 6.11 -3.01 16.65
N LEU A 163 5.45 -4.14 16.84
CA LEU A 163 5.43 -4.86 18.12
C LEU A 163 6.10 -6.23 17.95
N VAL A 164 7.05 -6.53 18.83
CA VAL A 164 7.67 -7.85 18.97
C VAL A 164 7.20 -8.44 20.30
N ASP A 165 6.45 -9.54 20.22
CA ASP A 165 5.78 -10.18 21.36
C ASP A 165 4.89 -9.22 22.18
N GLY A 166 4.26 -8.26 21.49
CA GLY A 166 3.41 -7.24 22.11
C GLY A 166 4.17 -6.05 22.71
N LEU A 167 5.51 -6.07 22.70
CA LEU A 167 6.35 -4.96 23.15
C LEU A 167 6.76 -4.09 21.95
N PRO A 168 6.76 -2.76 22.06
CA PRO A 168 7.18 -1.89 20.97
C PRO A 168 8.66 -2.09 20.64
N SER A 169 8.97 -2.26 19.35
CA SER A 169 10.32 -2.08 18.83
C SER A 169 10.72 -0.63 19.03
N THR A 170 11.90 -0.41 19.58
CA THR A 170 12.54 0.90 19.63
C THR A 170 13.52 1.03 18.47
N GLY A 171 14.07 2.23 18.26
CA GLY A 171 15.06 2.49 17.22
C GLY A 171 14.48 2.93 15.88
N GLU A 172 15.37 3.28 14.96
CA GLU A 172 15.03 3.64 13.59
C GLU A 172 14.85 2.38 12.75
N PHE A 173 13.80 2.35 11.91
CA PHE A 173 13.61 1.29 10.94
C PHE A 173 14.48 1.55 9.71
N GLU A 174 15.36 0.62 9.37
CA GLU A 174 16.15 0.71 8.14
C GLU A 174 15.46 -0.06 7.01
N ILE A 175 15.24 0.60 5.88
CA ILE A 175 14.72 -0.08 4.68
C ILE A 175 15.83 -0.92 4.05
N VAL A 176 15.61 -2.24 4.02
CA VAL A 176 16.53 -3.20 3.41
C VAL A 176 16.26 -3.34 1.92
N SER A 177 14.99 -3.40 1.52
CA SER A 177 14.61 -3.58 0.11
C SER A 177 13.20 -3.05 -0.18
N ARG A 178 12.94 -2.68 -1.44
CA ARG A 178 11.63 -2.22 -1.94
C ARG A 178 11.29 -2.95 -3.23
N SER A 179 10.05 -3.38 -3.38
CA SER A 179 9.52 -3.97 -4.61
C SER A 179 8.00 -3.86 -4.65
N GLY A 180 7.46 -2.96 -5.49
CA GLY A 180 6.02 -2.73 -5.58
C GLY A 180 5.36 -2.38 -4.25
N ASP A 181 4.26 -3.06 -3.93
CA ASP A 181 3.57 -3.00 -2.64
C ASP A 181 4.24 -3.83 -1.53
N GLY A 182 5.48 -4.28 -1.74
CA GLY A 182 6.27 -4.99 -0.75
C GLY A 182 7.57 -4.26 -0.43
N PHE A 183 8.01 -4.40 0.81
CA PHE A 183 9.32 -3.94 1.25
C PHE A 183 9.78 -4.74 2.46
N SER A 184 11.08 -4.68 2.73
CA SER A 184 11.69 -5.28 3.92
C SER A 184 12.39 -4.20 4.72
N PHE A 185 12.32 -4.30 6.04
CA PHE A 185 12.97 -3.36 6.95
C PHE A 185 13.44 -4.04 8.23
N THR A 186 14.38 -3.43 8.92
CA THR A 186 14.89 -3.93 10.21
C THR A 186 14.09 -3.35 11.38
N ALA A 187 13.95 -4.14 12.44
CA ALA A 187 13.37 -3.71 13.72
C ALA A 187 14.19 -4.28 14.88
N GLU A 188 14.45 -3.46 15.90
CA GLU A 188 15.11 -3.92 17.11
C GLU A 188 14.21 -4.90 17.88
N VAL A 189 14.83 -5.91 18.49
CA VAL A 189 14.10 -6.76 19.43
C VAL A 189 14.15 -6.11 20.81
N PRO A 190 13.00 -5.72 21.39
CA PRO A 190 12.96 -5.22 22.76
C PRO A 190 13.39 -6.32 23.74
N PRO A 191 13.87 -5.97 24.95
CA PRO A 191 14.24 -6.95 25.96
C PRO A 191 13.08 -7.90 26.28
N LEU A 192 13.30 -9.20 26.05
CA LEU A 192 12.36 -10.27 26.37
C LEU A 192 12.64 -10.83 27.77
N ASP A 193 11.64 -11.51 28.32
CA ASP A 193 11.66 -12.15 29.64
C ASP A 193 12.44 -13.47 29.67
N ALA A 194 12.65 -14.11 28.51
CA ALA A 194 13.39 -15.35 28.37
C ALA A 194 14.02 -15.49 26.98
N TYR A 195 15.09 -16.29 26.90
CA TYR A 195 15.74 -16.68 25.65
C TYR A 195 16.17 -18.16 25.66
N PRO A 196 16.21 -18.85 24.51
CA PRO A 196 15.63 -18.41 23.24
C PRO A 196 14.09 -18.35 23.32
N LYS A 197 13.48 -17.41 22.59
CA LYS A 197 12.02 -17.23 22.60
C LYS A 197 11.48 -17.09 21.19
N THR A 198 10.45 -17.88 20.87
CA THR A 198 9.65 -17.70 19.67
C THR A 198 8.64 -16.57 19.93
N VAL A 199 8.64 -15.56 19.07
CA VAL A 199 7.86 -14.32 19.25
C VAL A 199 6.87 -14.10 18.10
N ASP A 200 5.77 -13.45 18.43
CA ASP A 200 4.86 -12.87 17.44
C ASP A 200 5.40 -11.51 16.97
N VAL A 201 5.15 -11.15 15.71
CA VAL A 201 5.46 -9.81 15.19
C VAL A 201 4.19 -9.17 14.66
N SER A 202 3.91 -7.95 15.08
CA SER A 202 2.78 -7.15 14.59
C SER A 202 3.26 -5.83 14.00
N ILE A 203 2.56 -5.34 12.99
CA ILE A 203 2.67 -3.97 12.49
C ILE A 203 1.29 -3.35 12.58
N ASP A 204 1.20 -2.15 13.17
CA ASP A 204 -0.01 -1.34 13.23
C ASP A 204 0.22 -0.02 12.49
N TYR A 205 -0.58 0.19 11.45
CA TYR A 205 -0.61 1.42 10.67
C TYR A 205 -2.03 1.72 10.19
N GLY A 206 -2.96 1.89 11.13
CA GLY A 206 -4.39 2.04 10.85
C GLY A 206 -5.10 0.70 10.66
N ILE A 207 -4.42 -0.28 10.06
CA ILE A 207 -4.76 -1.70 10.16
C ILE A 207 -3.62 -2.45 10.84
N ARG A 208 -3.97 -3.33 11.77
CA ARG A 208 -3.02 -4.23 12.42
C ARG A 208 -2.90 -5.54 11.67
N THR A 209 -1.69 -5.91 11.31
CA THR A 209 -1.34 -7.25 10.83
C THR A 209 -0.42 -7.94 11.83
N THR A 210 -0.51 -9.27 11.92
CA THR A 210 0.27 -10.06 12.89
C THR A 210 0.69 -11.39 12.29
N LYS A 211 1.99 -11.68 12.33
CA LYS A 211 2.53 -13.01 12.07
C LYS A 211 2.79 -13.70 13.41
N ARG A 212 2.07 -14.80 13.66
CA ARG A 212 2.25 -15.60 14.87
C ARG A 212 3.45 -16.54 14.73
N ASN A 213 4.15 -16.78 15.84
CA ASN A 213 5.35 -17.59 15.91
C ASN A 213 6.33 -17.22 14.79
N ALA A 214 6.54 -15.91 14.61
CA ALA A 214 7.19 -15.36 13.44
C ALA A 214 8.67 -15.75 13.35
N VAL A 215 9.36 -15.72 14.49
CA VAL A 215 10.81 -15.93 14.56
C VAL A 215 11.23 -16.38 15.97
N THR A 216 12.35 -17.09 16.10
CA THR A 216 12.97 -17.41 17.39
C THR A 216 14.18 -16.52 17.63
N VAL A 217 14.12 -15.69 18.66
CA VAL A 217 15.19 -14.76 19.04
C VAL A 217 16.12 -15.42 20.05
N GLN A 218 17.42 -15.23 19.88
CA GLN A 218 18.48 -15.74 20.75
C GLN A 218 18.85 -14.74 21.84
N ASP A 219 19.46 -15.23 22.92
CA ASP A 219 19.97 -14.37 24.00
C ASP A 219 21.00 -13.38 23.44
N PRO A 220 20.83 -12.05 23.61
CA PRO A 220 21.81 -11.06 23.17
C PRO A 220 23.15 -11.15 23.92
N ASN A 221 23.17 -11.78 25.09
CA ASN A 221 24.38 -12.00 25.89
C ASN A 221 24.57 -13.50 26.16
N PRO A 222 24.89 -14.31 25.12
CA PRO A 222 25.10 -15.72 25.33
C PRO A 222 26.25 -15.89 26.32
N THR A 223 25.95 -16.40 27.50
CA THR A 223 27.01 -16.72 28.46
C THR A 223 27.82 -17.85 27.84
N THR A 224 29.00 -17.54 27.30
CA THR A 224 29.90 -18.55 26.76
C THR A 224 30.25 -19.47 27.91
N ALA A 225 29.64 -20.66 27.95
CA ALA A 225 30.00 -21.69 28.91
C ALA A 225 31.47 -22.04 28.64
N ALA A 226 32.38 -21.48 29.45
CA ALA A 226 33.77 -21.85 29.42
C ALA A 226 33.84 -23.36 29.59
N SER A 227 34.37 -24.05 28.57
CA SER A 227 34.62 -25.49 28.61
C SER A 227 35.55 -25.76 29.78
N ALA A 228 35.00 -26.25 30.90
CA ALA A 228 35.78 -26.91 31.93
C ALA A 228 36.33 -28.18 31.28
N SER A 229 37.56 -28.11 30.77
CA SER A 229 38.33 -29.30 30.44
C SER A 229 38.80 -29.93 31.76
N PRO A 230 38.66 -31.27 31.91
CA PRO A 230 39.04 -31.99 33.12
C PRO A 230 40.55 -32.00 33.38
#